data_AF-A0A7G2JXG2-F1
#
_entry.id   AF-A0A7G2JXG2-F1
#
_cell.length_a   1.000
_cell.length_b   1.000
_cell.length_c   1.000
_cell.angle_alpha   90.00
_cell.angle_beta   90.00
_cell.angle_gamma   90.00
#
_symmetry.space_group_name_H-M   'P 1'
#
loop_
_entity.id
_entity.type
_entity.pdbx_description
1 polymer ?
#
loop_
_entity_poly.entity_id
_entity_poly.type
_entity_poly.pdbx_seq_one_letter_code
_entity_poly.pdbx_strand_id
1 'polypeptide(L)'
;LFGVTTLDVLRSETFVAELKGLNVSRTSVPVIGGHSGVTILPLLSQVQYAEWNEDEIEPLTKRIQNAGTEVVDAKAGGGSATLSMAQAAARFARSLVKGLSGETVVECTYVEGDGKYARFFSQPVRLGKEGVEEILPIGPLSN
;
A
#
# COMPACT_ATOMS: atom_id res chain seq x y z
N LEU A 1 15.36 -5.61 6.57
CA LEU A 1 15.32 -4.21 6.08
C LEU A 1 13.98 -4.01 5.38
N PHE A 2 13.33 -2.86 5.57
CA PHE A 2 12.00 -2.58 5.01
C PHE A 2 11.95 -1.15 4.49
N GLY A 3 11.44 -0.95 3.26
CA GLY A 3 10.96 0.33 2.78
C GLY A 3 9.46 0.46 3.07
N VAL A 4 9.10 1.46 3.87
CA VAL A 4 7.72 1.66 4.35
C VAL A 4 6.85 2.25 3.25
N THR A 5 6.02 1.42 2.62
CA THR A 5 5.05 1.81 1.56
C THR A 5 3.62 1.92 2.07
N THR A 6 3.41 1.79 3.38
CA THR A 6 2.08 1.78 4.03
C THR A 6 1.25 3.04 3.77
N LEU A 7 1.87 4.17 3.43
CA LEU A 7 1.13 5.37 3.07
C LEU A 7 0.35 5.19 1.77
N ASP A 8 0.87 4.42 0.81
CA ASP A 8 0.16 4.13 -0.43
C ASP A 8 -1.02 3.20 -0.19
N VAL A 9 -0.87 2.23 0.71
CA VAL A 9 -1.95 1.35 1.17
C VAL A 9 -3.05 2.18 1.82
N LEU A 10 -2.73 3.03 2.81
CA LEU A 10 -3.73 3.86 3.50
C LEU A 10 -4.47 4.82 2.54
N ARG A 11 -3.75 5.41 1.58
CA ARG A 11 -4.36 6.25 0.54
C ARG A 11 -5.30 5.46 -0.36
N SER A 12 -4.86 4.28 -0.79
CA SER A 12 -5.67 3.39 -1.61
C SER A 12 -6.93 2.94 -0.87
N GLU A 13 -6.81 2.49 0.38
CA GLU A 13 -7.95 2.14 1.24
C GLU A 13 -8.94 3.31 1.38
N THR A 14 -8.42 4.53 1.57
CA THR A 14 -9.24 5.74 1.71
C THR A 14 -10.00 6.07 0.43
N PHE A 15 -9.31 6.16 -0.72
CA PHE A 15 -9.93 6.56 -1.98
C PHE A 15 -10.89 5.50 -2.53
N VAL A 16 -10.55 4.22 -2.36
CA VAL A 16 -11.44 3.10 -2.72
C VAL A 16 -12.69 3.12 -1.86
N ALA A 17 -12.55 3.31 -0.54
CA ALA A 17 -13.69 3.37 0.36
C ALA A 17 -14.60 4.57 0.07
N GLU A 18 -14.03 5.74 -0.20
CA GLU A 18 -14.76 6.95 -0.62
C GLU A 18 -15.54 6.71 -1.91
N LEU A 19 -14.89 6.19 -2.95
CA LEU A 19 -15.51 5.97 -4.25
C LEU A 19 -16.64 4.93 -4.21
N LYS A 20 -16.44 3.84 -3.45
CA LYS A 20 -17.37 2.70 -3.40
C LYS A 20 -18.36 2.76 -2.24
N GLY A 21 -18.33 3.82 -1.42
CA GLY A 21 -19.19 3.93 -0.24
C GLY A 21 -18.93 2.83 0.81
N LEU A 22 -17.70 2.32 0.88
CA LEU A 22 -17.31 1.26 1.82
C LEU A 22 -16.83 1.86 3.15
N ASN A 23 -16.81 1.04 4.19
CA ASN A 23 -16.16 1.42 5.44
C ASN A 23 -14.64 1.27 5.31
N VAL A 24 -13.91 2.38 5.33
CA VAL A 24 -12.44 2.42 5.21
C VAL A 24 -11.73 1.51 6.21
N SER A 25 -12.27 1.30 7.42
CA SER A 25 -11.66 0.42 8.43
C SER A 25 -11.77 -1.06 8.09
N ARG A 26 -12.54 -1.41 7.04
CA ARG A 26 -12.75 -2.76 6.53
C ARG A 26 -12.32 -2.91 5.06
N THR A 27 -11.86 -1.83 4.44
CA THR A 27 -11.33 -1.84 3.08
C THR A 27 -9.84 -2.14 3.16
N SER A 28 -9.39 -3.15 2.41
CA SER A 28 -7.98 -3.50 2.26
C SER A 28 -7.63 -3.49 0.79
N VAL A 29 -6.51 -2.84 0.45
CA VAL A 29 -6.05 -2.70 -0.93
C VAL A 29 -4.56 -3.06 -0.98
N PRO A 30 -4.17 -4.21 -1.56
CA PRO A 30 -2.77 -4.52 -1.77
C PRO A 30 -2.13 -3.50 -2.71
N VAL A 31 -0.96 -2.96 -2.33
CA VAL A 31 -0.18 -2.06 -3.18
C VAL A 31 1.22 -2.62 -3.37
N ILE A 32 1.55 -2.92 -4.62
CA ILE A 32 2.81 -3.58 -4.99
C ILE A 32 3.71 -2.65 -5.81
N GLY A 33 4.92 -3.11 -6.13
CA GLY A 33 5.85 -2.36 -6.99
C GLY A 33 6.86 -1.54 -6.20
N GLY A 34 6.81 -0.22 -6.35
CA GLY A 34 7.66 0.76 -5.68
C GLY A 34 6.87 1.80 -4.89
N HIS A 35 7.49 2.95 -4.62
CA HIS A 35 6.91 4.04 -3.81
C HIS A 35 6.97 5.41 -4.52
N SER A 36 7.00 5.42 -5.86
CA SER A 36 7.10 6.67 -6.63
C SER A 36 6.38 6.59 -7.97
N GLY A 37 5.38 7.46 -8.17
CA GLY A 37 4.65 7.62 -9.41
C GLY A 37 4.15 6.29 -9.97
N VAL A 38 4.47 6.00 -11.23
CA VAL A 38 4.00 4.81 -11.95
C VAL A 38 4.46 3.48 -11.36
N THR A 39 5.42 3.48 -10.43
CA THR A 39 5.84 2.25 -9.74
C THR A 39 4.86 1.82 -8.65
N ILE A 40 3.93 2.70 -8.23
CA ILE A 40 2.90 2.40 -7.22
C ILE A 40 1.73 1.71 -7.93
N LEU A 41 1.52 0.43 -7.62
CA LEU A 41 0.54 -0.42 -8.29
C LEU A 41 -0.53 -0.90 -7.30
N PRO A 42 -1.65 -0.16 -7.14
CA PRO A 42 -2.78 -0.62 -6.33
C PRO A 42 -3.52 -1.75 -7.05
N LEU A 43 -3.62 -2.92 -6.43
CA LEU A 43 -4.29 -4.08 -6.99
C LEU A 43 -5.80 -3.99 -6.76
N LEU A 44 -6.45 -3.07 -7.47
CA LEU A 44 -7.89 -2.80 -7.37
C LEU A 44 -8.74 -4.06 -7.61
N SER A 45 -8.30 -4.94 -8.50
CA SER A 45 -8.93 -6.24 -8.78
C SER A 45 -8.99 -7.19 -7.57
N GLN A 46 -8.21 -6.93 -6.52
CA GLN A 46 -8.16 -7.74 -5.30
C GLN A 46 -8.92 -7.12 -4.13
N VAL A 47 -9.59 -5.97 -4.35
CA VAL A 47 -10.42 -5.33 -3.33
C VAL A 47 -11.70 -6.14 -3.13
N GLN A 48 -11.92 -6.59 -1.89
CA GLN A 48 -13.15 -7.31 -1.55
C GLN A 48 -14.34 -6.35 -1.53
N TYR A 49 -15.50 -6.85 -1.95
CA TYR A 49 -16.79 -6.12 -1.90
C TYR A 49 -16.83 -4.86 -2.77
N ALA A 50 -15.95 -4.76 -3.78
CA ALA A 50 -15.97 -3.70 -4.78
C ALA A 50 -16.13 -4.31 -6.19
N GLU A 51 -17.07 -3.77 -6.95
CA GLU A 51 -17.17 -3.99 -8.40
C GLU A 51 -16.62 -2.77 -9.12
N TRP A 52 -15.88 -2.97 -10.20
CA TRP A 52 -15.15 -1.92 -10.91
C TRP A 52 -15.69 -1.70 -12.31
N ASN A 53 -15.93 -0.45 -12.66
CA ASN A 53 -16.10 -0.04 -14.04
C ASN A 53 -14.74 0.37 -14.62
N GLU A 54 -14.51 0.14 -15.90
CA GLU A 54 -13.23 0.44 -16.56
C GLU A 54 -12.85 1.93 -16.45
N ASP A 55 -13.83 2.83 -16.48
CA ASP A 55 -13.66 4.27 -16.37
C ASP A 55 -13.28 4.75 -14.96
N GLU A 56 -13.38 3.90 -13.94
CA GLU A 56 -12.96 4.23 -12.56
C GLU A 56 -11.51 3.83 -12.28
N ILE A 57 -11.02 2.76 -12.91
CA ILE A 57 -9.74 2.12 -12.59
C ILE A 57 -8.57 3.06 -12.88
N GLU A 58 -8.51 3.62 -14.10
CA GLU A 58 -7.41 4.48 -14.52
C GLU A 58 -7.36 5.80 -13.72
N PRO A 59 -8.46 6.56 -13.54
CA PRO A 59 -8.44 7.77 -12.74
C PRO A 59 -8.06 7.51 -11.28
N LEU A 60 -8.57 6.44 -10.67
CA LEU A 60 -8.25 6.09 -9.29
C LEU A 60 -6.78 5.71 -9.13
N THR A 61 -6.24 4.91 -10.06
CA THR A 61 -4.82 4.53 -10.08
C THR A 61 -3.94 5.78 -10.21
N LYS A 62 -4.26 6.70 -11.14
CA LYS A 62 -3.54 7.97 -11.28
C LYS A 62 -3.60 8.82 -10.02
N ARG A 63 -4.75 8.90 -9.35
CA ARG A 63 -4.88 9.63 -8.07
C ARG A 63 -3.98 9.02 -7.00
N ILE A 64 -3.98 7.69 -6.85
CA ILE A 64 -3.11 6.99 -5.88
C ILE A 64 -1.63 7.27 -6.15
N GLN A 65 -1.20 7.16 -7.41
CA GLN A 65 0.20 7.39 -7.83
C GLN A 65 0.66 8.84 -7.59
N ASN A 66 -0.25 9.80 -7.65
CA ASN A 66 0.04 11.24 -7.54
C ASN A 66 -0.42 11.87 -6.20
N ALA A 67 -0.92 11.08 -5.25
CA ALA A 67 -1.42 11.58 -3.97
C ALA A 67 -0.32 12.24 -3.11
N GLY A 68 0.96 11.95 -3.39
CA GLY A 68 2.09 12.71 -2.84
C GLY A 68 2.11 14.16 -3.32
N THR A 69 2.02 14.34 -4.63
CA THR A 69 1.95 15.63 -5.30
C THR A 69 0.70 16.41 -4.92
N GLU A 70 -0.46 15.75 -4.83
CA GLU A 70 -1.73 16.36 -4.38
C GLU A 70 -1.57 17.09 -3.04
N VAL A 71 -0.82 16.51 -2.10
CA VAL A 71 -0.57 17.13 -0.79
C VAL A 71 0.45 18.27 -0.87
N VAL A 72 1.48 18.17 -1.70
CA VAL A 72 2.48 19.23 -1.89
C VAL A 72 1.82 20.48 -2.49
N ASP A 73 0.98 20.27 -3.49
CA ASP A 73 0.24 21.33 -4.17
C ASP A 73 -0.78 21.97 -3.22
N ALA A 74 -1.54 21.16 -2.47
CA ALA A 74 -2.48 21.65 -1.47
C ALA A 74 -1.79 22.44 -0.33
N LYS A 75 -0.53 22.14 -0.03
CA LYS A 75 0.30 22.88 0.92
C LYS A 75 1.03 24.08 0.30
N ALA A 76 0.79 24.40 -0.98
CA ALA A 76 1.42 25.50 -1.70
C ALA A 76 2.95 25.54 -1.56
N GLY A 77 3.60 24.38 -1.62
CA GLY A 77 5.05 24.27 -1.46
C GLY A 77 5.55 24.24 -0.01
N GLY A 78 4.66 24.28 0.99
CA GLY A 78 4.98 24.13 2.42
C GLY A 78 5.46 22.74 2.85
N GLY A 79 5.88 21.89 1.91
CA GLY A 79 6.36 20.53 2.12
C GLY A 79 5.32 19.45 1.80
N SER A 80 5.70 18.19 2.02
CA SER A 80 4.91 17.01 1.67
C SER A 80 4.04 16.51 2.83
N ALA A 81 3.43 15.33 2.65
CA ALA A 81 2.60 14.67 3.65
C ALA A 81 3.41 14.33 4.92
N THR A 82 2.97 14.85 6.08
CA THR A 82 3.63 14.64 7.37
C THR A 82 2.77 13.80 8.30
N LEU A 83 1.55 14.25 8.61
CA LEU A 83 0.64 13.59 9.55
C LEU A 83 0.19 12.20 9.07
N SER A 84 -0.20 12.09 7.80
CA SER A 84 -0.58 10.80 7.21
C SER A 84 0.61 9.86 7.08
N MET A 85 1.82 10.38 6.81
CA MET A 85 3.04 9.56 6.82
C MET A 85 3.36 9.06 8.24
N ALA A 86 3.19 9.89 9.27
CA ALA A 86 3.36 9.48 10.66
C ALA A 86 2.39 8.35 11.03
N GLN A 87 1.12 8.45 10.61
CA GLN A 87 0.13 7.38 10.80
C GLN A 87 0.52 6.09 10.06
N ALA A 88 0.98 6.20 8.81
CA ALA A 88 1.44 5.06 8.02
C ALA A 88 2.63 4.35 8.68
N ALA A 89 3.63 5.12 9.10
CA ALA A 89 4.79 4.60 9.81
C ALA A 89 4.40 3.97 11.15
N ALA A 90 3.47 4.57 11.89
CA ALA A 90 2.97 4.02 13.15
C ALA A 90 2.20 2.70 12.94
N ARG A 91 1.37 2.59 11.90
CA ARG A 91 0.71 1.32 11.52
C ARG A 91 1.75 0.24 11.24
N PHE A 92 2.73 0.53 10.37
CA PHE A 92 3.77 -0.42 10.01
C PHE A 92 4.62 -0.85 11.21
N ALA A 93 5.04 0.11 12.05
CA ALA A 93 5.82 -0.18 13.26
C ALA A 93 5.03 -1.05 14.25
N ARG A 94 3.72 -0.80 14.42
CA ARG A 94 2.86 -1.66 15.25
C ARG A 94 2.75 -3.07 14.67
N SER A 95 2.61 -3.21 13.36
CA SER A 95 2.57 -4.50 12.67
C SER A 95 3.88 -5.28 12.85
N LEU A 96 5.04 -4.60 12.78
CA LEU A 96 6.34 -5.18 13.11
C LEU A 96 6.40 -5.66 14.56
N VAL A 97 5.99 -4.84 15.54
CA VAL A 97 5.99 -5.22 16.96
C VAL A 97 5.09 -6.45 17.21
N LYS A 98 3.95 -6.54 16.55
CA LYS A 98 3.08 -7.71 16.59
C LYS A 98 3.76 -8.96 16.03
N GLY A 99 4.39 -8.86 14.85
CA GLY A 99 5.18 -9.94 14.26
C GLY A 99 6.30 -10.43 15.19
N LEU A 100 7.03 -9.49 15.80
CA LEU A 100 8.07 -9.79 16.81
C LEU A 100 7.50 -10.47 18.06
N SER A 101 6.26 -10.18 18.41
CA SER A 101 5.53 -10.81 19.53
C SER A 101 4.97 -12.20 19.17
N GLY A 102 5.14 -12.65 17.93
CA GLY A 102 4.66 -13.94 17.43
C GLY A 102 3.22 -13.94 16.91
N GLU A 103 2.59 -12.78 16.74
CA GLU A 103 1.32 -12.67 16.02
C GLU A 103 1.54 -12.78 14.51
N THR A 104 0.60 -13.40 13.79
CA THR A 104 0.61 -13.41 12.33
C THR A 104 0.09 -12.08 11.79
N VAL A 105 0.96 -11.29 11.17
CA VAL A 105 0.61 -10.01 10.54
C VAL A 105 1.17 -9.95 9.13
N VAL A 106 0.39 -9.42 8.20
CA VAL A 106 0.79 -9.22 6.80
C VAL A 106 0.73 -7.73 6.47
N GLU A 107 1.80 -7.20 5.88
CA GLU A 107 1.86 -5.82 5.38
C GLU A 107 2.48 -5.82 3.97
N CYS A 108 2.03 -4.90 3.11
CA CYS A 108 2.77 -4.59 1.89
C CYS A 108 3.98 -3.72 2.27
N THR A 109 5.18 -4.15 1.88
CA THR A 109 6.43 -3.44 2.19
C THR A 109 7.47 -3.71 1.12
N TYR A 110 8.31 -2.71 0.84
CA TYR A 110 9.40 -2.80 -0.13
C TYR A 110 10.60 -3.54 0.48
N VAL A 111 10.89 -4.74 -0.01
CA VAL A 111 11.94 -5.63 0.54
C VAL A 111 12.80 -6.21 -0.57
N GLU A 112 13.98 -6.71 -0.22
CA GLU A 112 14.79 -7.51 -1.14
C GLU A 112 14.12 -8.88 -1.32
N GLY A 113 13.79 -9.24 -2.56
CA GLY A 113 13.06 -10.45 -2.89
C GLY A 113 13.86 -11.44 -3.73
N ASP A 114 13.16 -12.34 -4.43
CA ASP A 114 13.75 -13.33 -5.33
C ASP A 114 14.24 -12.75 -6.67
N GLY A 115 13.99 -11.45 -6.92
CA GLY A 115 14.39 -10.77 -8.14
C GLY A 115 13.45 -10.97 -9.33
N LYS A 116 12.29 -11.64 -9.17
CA LYS A 116 11.36 -11.94 -10.27
C LYS A 116 10.92 -10.69 -11.05
N TYR A 117 10.68 -9.58 -10.35
CA TYR A 117 10.27 -8.30 -10.95
C TYR A 117 11.39 -7.25 -10.87
N ALA A 118 12.04 -7.16 -9.71
CA ALA A 118 13.18 -6.30 -9.42
C ALA A 118 13.91 -6.84 -8.18
N ARG A 119 15.17 -6.43 -7.95
CA ARG A 119 15.95 -6.80 -6.75
C ARG A 119 15.19 -6.46 -5.46
N PHE A 120 14.61 -5.27 -5.41
CA PHE A 120 13.72 -4.84 -4.35
C PHE A 120 12.33 -4.55 -4.93
N PHE A 121 11.30 -5.05 -4.28
CA PHE A 121 9.92 -4.95 -4.74
C PHE A 121 8.96 -4.92 -3.54
N SER A 122 7.91 -4.10 -3.61
CA SER A 122 6.84 -4.05 -2.62
C SER A 122 5.83 -5.12 -2.94
N GLN A 123 5.55 -5.99 -1.98
CA GLN A 123 4.53 -7.02 -2.08
C GLN A 123 4.08 -7.43 -0.67
N PRO A 124 3.00 -8.23 -0.52
CA PRO A 124 2.57 -8.69 0.78
C PRO A 124 3.66 -9.55 1.44
N VAL A 125 4.00 -9.22 2.68
CA VAL A 125 5.01 -9.92 3.48
C VAL A 125 4.39 -10.31 4.80
N ARG A 126 4.52 -11.60 5.16
CA ARG A 126 4.25 -12.06 6.52
C ARG A 126 5.41 -11.67 7.43
N LEU A 127 5.08 -10.95 8.49
CA LEU A 127 6.02 -10.52 9.52
C LEU A 127 6.04 -11.56 10.64
N GLY A 128 7.24 -11.93 11.09
CA GLY A 128 7.46 -12.86 12.19
C GLY A 128 8.54 -12.37 13.16
N LYS A 129 9.02 -13.30 14.01
CA LYS A 129 9.94 -12.98 15.11
C LYS A 129 11.30 -12.44 14.67
N GLU A 130 11.72 -12.75 13.45
CA GLU A 130 12.99 -12.33 12.85
C GLU A 130 12.80 -11.31 11.71
N GLY A 131 11.66 -10.60 11.68
CA GLY A 131 11.32 -9.67 10.62
C GLY A 131 10.52 -10.32 9.49
N VAL A 132 11.12 -10.50 8.31
CA VAL A 132 10.45 -11.16 7.17
C VAL A 132 10.37 -12.66 7.44
N GLU A 133 9.15 -13.19 7.61
CA GLU A 133 8.92 -14.62 7.74
C GLU A 133 8.65 -15.28 6.39
N GLU A 134 7.80 -14.65 5.57
CA GLU A 134 7.48 -15.14 4.23
C GLU A 134 7.17 -13.96 3.31
N ILE A 135 7.75 -13.97 2.11
CA ILE A 135 7.37 -13.08 1.02
C ILE A 135 6.24 -13.76 0.24
N LEU A 136 5.02 -13.23 0.34
CA LEU A 136 3.82 -13.84 -0.22
C LEU A 136 3.69 -13.51 -1.72
N PRO A 137 2.98 -14.35 -2.51
CA PRO A 137 2.70 -14.05 -3.91
C PRO A 137 1.82 -12.80 -4.04
N ILE A 138 2.04 -12.03 -5.12
CA ILE A 138 1.24 -10.81 -5.42
C ILE A 138 -0.22 -11.11 -5.81
N GLY A 139 -0.58 -12.39 -5.98
CA GLY A 139 -1.92 -12.80 -6.38
C GLY A 139 -2.22 -12.58 -7.87
N PRO A 140 -3.48 -12.79 -8.28
CA PRO A 140 -3.91 -12.58 -9.65
C PRO A 140 -3.93 -11.09 -10.00
N LEU A 141 -3.49 -10.75 -11.20
CA LEU A 141 -3.61 -9.40 -11.77
C LEU A 141 -4.80 -9.38 -12.74
N SER A 142 -5.46 -8.23 -12.89
CA SER A 142 -6.43 -8.03 -13.97
C SER A 142 -5.73 -8.12 -15.34
N ASN A 143 -6.48 -8.53 -16.36
CA ASN A 143 -6.00 -8.55 -17.74
C ASN A 143 -5.89 -7.14 -18.34
#